data_AF-A0A832ZVV1-F1
#
_entry.id   AF-A0A832ZVV1-F1
#
_cell.length_a   1.000
_cell.length_b   1.000
_cell.length_c   1.000
_cell.angle_alpha   90.00
_cell.angle_beta   90.00
_cell.angle_gamma   90.00
#
_symmetry.space_group_name_H-M   'P 1'
#
loop_
_entity.id
_entity.type
_entity.pdbx_description
1 polymer ?
#
loop_
_entity_poly.entity_id
_entity_poly.type
_entity_poly.pdbx_seq_one_letter_code
_entity_poly.pdbx_strand_id
1 'polypeptide(L)'
;MATVVILIIFTVALISLELYSPGKEYIGVGSVLRAATTTSLYATGLLDSLAEEFQRRNPGFSVQFIAVGSGEALRRASLGDADIVLVHAPPLEKRYLDEGYLVEGFVFAYNYFT
;
A
#
# COMPACT_ATOMS: atom_id res chain seq x y z
N MET A 1 -31.24 0.97 -44.43
CA MET A 1 -31.12 1.59 -43.09
C MET A 1 -30.92 0.55 -41.99
N ALA A 2 -31.74 -0.50 -41.88
CA ALA A 2 -31.63 -1.50 -40.81
C ALA A 2 -30.27 -2.22 -40.72
N THR A 3 -29.67 -2.60 -41.85
CA THR A 3 -28.34 -3.25 -41.91
C THR A 3 -27.21 -2.39 -41.38
N VAL A 4 -27.25 -1.07 -41.62
CA VAL A 4 -26.25 -0.12 -41.13
C VAL A 4 -26.35 0.04 -39.62
N VAL A 5 -27.58 0.08 -39.08
CA VAL A 5 -27.82 0.18 -37.63
C VAL A 5 -27.32 -1.08 -36.90
N ILE A 6 -27.55 -2.26 -37.47
CA ILE A 6 -27.06 -3.53 -36.89
C ILE A 6 -25.53 -3.56 -36.85
N LEU A 7 -24.86 -3.12 -37.91
CA LEU A 7 -23.40 -3.04 -37.97
C LEU A 7 -22.82 -2.09 -36.91
N ILE A 8 -23.46 -0.95 -36.67
CA ILE A 8 -23.04 0.01 -35.64
C ILE A 8 -23.20 -0.58 -34.23
N ILE A 9 -24.31 -1.26 -33.97
CA ILE A 9 -24.54 -1.89 -32.66
C ILE A 9 -23.49 -2.99 -32.41
N PHE A 10 -23.17 -3.77 -33.43
CA PHE A 10 -22.19 -4.84 -33.32
C PHE A 10 -20.76 -4.32 -33.07
N THR A 11 -20.36 -3.23 -33.75
CA THR A 11 -19.06 -2.60 -33.53
C THR A 11 -18.96 -1.96 -32.14
N VAL A 12 -20.02 -1.29 -31.67
CA VAL A 12 -20.05 -0.72 -30.31
C VAL A 12 -19.98 -1.80 -29.24
N ALA A 13 -20.67 -2.94 -29.44
CA ALA A 13 -20.61 -4.07 -28.52
C ALA A 13 -19.22 -4.71 -28.46
N LEU A 14 -18.54 -4.85 -29.60
CA LEU A 14 -17.16 -5.37 -29.66
C LEU A 14 -16.18 -4.44 -28.95
N ILE A 15 -16.25 -3.13 -29.20
CA ILE A 15 -15.41 -2.13 -28.53
C ILE A 15 -15.65 -2.13 -27.02
N SER A 16 -16.91 -2.26 -26.61
CA SER A 16 -17.29 -2.29 -25.18
C SER A 16 -16.79 -3.57 -24.49
N LEU A 17 -16.73 -4.70 -25.21
CA LEU A 17 -16.16 -5.94 -24.71
C LEU A 17 -14.63 -5.88 -24.58
N GLU A 18 -13.95 -5.22 -25.53
CA GLU A 18 -12.50 -4.98 -25.44
C GLU A 18 -12.13 -4.01 -24.30
N LEU A 19 -12.99 -3.04 -24.02
CA LEU A 19 -12.85 -2.11 -22.89
C LEU A 19 -13.21 -2.76 -21.54
N TYR A 20 -14.01 -3.83 -21.55
CA TYR A 20 -14.35 -4.59 -20.35
C TYR A 20 -13.20 -5.54 -19.98
N SER A 21 -12.17 -4.98 -19.35
CA SER A 21 -11.11 -5.76 -18.69
C SER A 21 -11.41 -5.85 -17.19
N PRO A 22 -12.09 -6.91 -16.71
CA PRO A 22 -12.24 -7.12 -15.28
C PRO A 22 -10.85 -7.38 -14.68
N GLY A 23 -10.37 -6.46 -13.84
CA GLY A 23 -9.10 -6.61 -13.10
C GLY A 23 -7.92 -5.75 -13.57
N LYS A 24 -8.07 -4.87 -14.56
CA LYS A 24 -7.09 -3.78 -14.76
C LYS A 24 -7.40 -2.64 -13.79
N GLU A 25 -6.98 -2.81 -12.54
CA GLU A 25 -6.67 -1.66 -11.71
C GLU A 25 -5.55 -0.90 -12.44
N TYR A 26 -5.83 0.33 -12.86
CA TYR A 26 -4.81 1.23 -13.38
C TYR A 26 -3.94 1.65 -12.19
N ILE A 27 -3.08 0.74 -11.73
CA ILE A 27 -2.00 1.07 -10.81
C ILE A 27 -1.07 1.95 -11.64
N GLY A 28 -1.18 3.27 -11.42
CA GLY A 28 -0.39 4.27 -12.13
C GLY A 28 1.07 3.84 -12.10
N VAL A 29 1.71 3.88 -13.27
CA VAL A 29 3.15 3.62 -13.41
C VAL A 29 3.88 4.51 -12.39
N GLY A 30 4.44 3.91 -11.34
CA GLY A 30 5.13 4.62 -10.25
C GLY A 30 4.28 4.92 -9.01
N SER A 31 3.61 3.92 -8.44
CA SER A 31 2.91 4.07 -7.16
C SER A 31 3.90 4.06 -5.99
N VAL A 32 3.76 5.02 -5.08
CA VAL A 32 4.63 5.16 -3.90
C VAL A 32 3.85 4.74 -2.66
N LEU A 33 4.35 3.73 -1.95
CA LEU A 33 3.87 3.34 -0.62
C LEU A 33 4.68 4.08 0.44
N ARG A 34 4.00 4.84 1.30
CA ARG A 34 4.63 5.59 2.39
C ARG A 34 4.55 4.77 3.67
N ALA A 35 5.71 4.41 4.22
CA ALA A 35 5.83 3.65 5.45
C ALA A 35 6.40 4.53 6.57
N ALA A 36 5.58 4.83 7.59
CA ALA A 36 6.06 5.45 8.81
C ALA A 36 6.68 4.39 9.73
N THR A 37 7.90 4.64 10.22
CA THR A 37 8.64 3.66 11.01
C THR A 37 9.42 4.32 12.15
N THR A 38 9.99 3.52 13.03
CA THR A 38 10.90 4.00 14.06
C THR A 38 12.31 4.22 13.54
N THR A 39 13.01 5.23 14.05
CA THR A 39 14.42 5.48 13.71
C THR A 39 15.33 4.29 14.03
N SER A 40 15.07 3.57 15.12
CA SER A 40 15.84 2.39 15.51
C SER A 40 15.69 1.24 14.52
N LEU A 41 14.47 0.97 14.02
CA LEU A 41 14.24 -0.05 13.01
C LEU A 41 14.83 0.36 11.65
N TYR A 42 14.61 1.62 11.24
CA TYR A 42 15.16 2.12 9.97
C TYR A 42 16.70 2.07 9.94
N ALA A 43 17.36 2.44 11.04
CA ALA A 43 18.82 2.44 11.15
C ALA A 43 19.46 1.05 11.03
N THR A 44 18.69 -0.04 11.10
CA THR A 44 19.21 -1.40 10.85
C THR A 44 19.57 -1.65 9.38
N GLY A 45 19.06 -0.84 8.45
CA GLY A 45 19.18 -1.07 7.00
C GLY A 45 18.29 -2.19 6.45
N LEU A 46 17.59 -2.93 7.32
CA LEU A 46 16.70 -4.04 6.92
C LEU A 46 15.57 -3.56 6.00
N LEU A 47 14.99 -2.39 6.30
CA LEU A 47 13.84 -1.88 5.57
C LEU A 47 14.18 -1.53 4.12
N ASP A 48 15.38 -1.01 3.86
CA ASP A 48 15.85 -0.72 2.50
C ASP A 48 16.03 -2.01 1.70
N SER A 49 16.65 -3.03 2.29
CA SER A 49 16.80 -4.36 1.64
C SER A 49 15.45 -5.01 1.33
N LEU A 50 14.47 -4.89 2.24
CA LEU A 50 13.11 -5.40 1.99
C LEU A 50 12.40 -4.60 0.89
N ALA A 51 12.57 -3.28 0.85
CA ALA A 51 11.98 -2.42 -0.17
C ALA A 51 12.54 -2.73 -1.57
N GLU A 52 13.85 -2.95 -1.70
CA GLU A 52 14.49 -3.35 -2.96
C GLU A 52 13.91 -4.69 -3.47
N GLU A 53 13.85 -5.69 -2.60
CA GLU A 53 13.29 -7.00 -2.96
C GLU A 53 11.79 -6.94 -3.29
N PHE A 54 11.03 -6.11 -2.56
CA PHE A 54 9.62 -5.85 -2.85
C PHE A 54 9.44 -5.19 -4.21
N GLN A 55 10.22 -4.15 -4.53
CA GLN A 55 10.16 -3.43 -5.80
C GLN A 55 10.60 -4.34 -6.96
N ARG A 56 11.59 -5.20 -6.77
CA ARG A 56 12.00 -6.20 -7.77
C ARG A 56 10.86 -7.16 -8.12
N ARG A 57 10.06 -7.56 -7.13
CA ARG A 57 8.87 -8.41 -7.34
C ARG A 57 7.67 -7.63 -7.86
N ASN A 58 7.60 -6.32 -7.59
CA ASN A 58 6.49 -5.44 -7.94
C ASN A 58 7.01 -4.16 -8.63
N PRO A 59 7.44 -4.22 -9.91
CA PRO A 59 8.16 -3.14 -10.58
C PRO A 59 7.41 -1.80 -10.72
N GLY A 60 6.09 -1.79 -10.47
CA GLY A 60 5.26 -0.58 -10.48
C GLY A 60 5.20 0.16 -9.14
N PHE A 61 5.81 -0.38 -8.09
CA PHE A 61 5.77 0.17 -6.74
C PHE A 61 7.15 0.57 -6.23
N SER A 62 7.17 1.59 -5.38
CA SER A 62 8.33 1.97 -4.57
C SER A 62 7.88 2.21 -3.13
N VAL A 63 8.79 2.03 -2.18
CA VAL A 63 8.51 2.28 -0.76
C VAL A 63 9.34 3.46 -0.29
N GLN A 64 8.71 4.41 0.39
CA GLN A 64 9.37 5.55 1.03
C GLN A 64 9.19 5.46 2.53
N PHE A 65 10.30 5.58 3.27
CA PHE A 65 10.29 5.48 4.72
C PHE A 65 10.32 6.87 5.39
N ILE A 66 9.48 7.04 6.41
CA ILE A 66 9.46 8.20 7.30
C ILE A 66 9.90 7.71 8.68
N ALA A 67 11.17 7.91 9.03
CA ALA A 67 11.74 7.47 10.29
C ALA A 67 11.52 8.51 11.40
N VAL A 68 10.62 8.21 12.34
CA VAL A 68 10.23 9.07 13.47
C VAL A 68 10.06 8.24 14.76
N GLY A 69 9.51 8.79 15.84
CA GLY A 69 9.14 7.99 17.02
C GLY A 69 7.80 7.26 16.84
N SER A 70 7.55 6.17 17.59
CA SER A 70 6.33 5.36 17.44
C SER A 70 5.03 6.17 17.53
N GLY A 71 4.95 7.13 18.46
CA GLY A 71 3.78 7.99 18.61
C GLY A 71 3.52 8.89 17.40
N GLU A 72 4.58 9.46 16.83
CA GLU A 72 4.47 10.29 15.62
C GLU A 72 4.17 9.44 14.37
N ALA A 73 4.72 8.23 14.28
CA ALA A 73 4.44 7.31 13.20
C ALA A 73 2.95 6.90 13.18
N LEU A 74 2.39 6.54 14.33
CA LEU A 74 0.98 6.21 14.47
C LEU A 74 0.08 7.43 14.22
N ARG A 75 0.47 8.61 14.71
CA ARG A 75 -0.26 9.87 14.43
C ARG A 75 -0.31 10.14 12.92
N ARG A 76 0.81 10.02 12.20
CA ARG A 76 0.86 10.18 10.74
C ARG A 76 -0.05 9.18 10.02
N ALA A 77 -0.03 7.92 10.44
CA ALA A 77 -0.92 6.90 9.89
C ALA A 77 -2.40 7.29 10.08
N SER A 78 -2.79 7.75 11.28
CA SER A 78 -4.18 8.20 11.53
C SER A 78 -4.64 9.42 10.73
N LEU A 79 -3.69 10.22 10.24
CA LEU A 79 -3.96 11.38 9.39
C LEU A 79 -3.95 11.04 7.89
N GLY A 80 -3.64 9.79 7.52
CA GLY A 80 -3.48 9.38 6.12
C GLY A 80 -2.17 9.83 5.49
N ASP A 81 -1.18 10.25 6.29
CA ASP A 81 0.14 10.64 5.78
C ASP A 81 1.01 9.42 5.42
N ALA A 82 0.66 8.24 5.92
CA ALA A 82 1.35 6.97 5.68
C ALA A 82 0.36 5.85 5.38
N ASP A 83 0.71 4.99 4.43
CA ASP A 83 -0.04 3.80 4.03
C ASP A 83 0.28 2.60 4.94
N ILE A 84 1.49 2.58 5.49
CA ILE A 84 2.01 1.50 6.34
C ILE A 84 2.62 2.13 7.60
N VAL A 85 2.45 1.48 8.75
CA VAL A 85 3.11 1.85 10.01
C VAL A 85 3.86 0.67 10.61
N LEU A 86 5.14 0.87 10.95
CA LEU A 86 6.03 -0.15 11.52
C LEU A 86 6.58 0.36 12.85
N VAL A 87 5.99 -0.06 13.96
CA VAL A 87 6.36 0.41 15.30
C VAL A 87 6.45 -0.74 16.29
N HIS A 88 7.06 -0.46 17.45
CA HIS A 88 7.02 -1.33 18.61
C HIS A 88 6.41 -0.55 19.78
N ALA A 89 5.08 -0.46 19.81
CA ALA A 89 4.30 0.20 20.84
C ALA A 89 2.94 -0.50 21.03
N PRO A 90 2.89 -1.76 21.51
CA PRO A 90 1.65 -2.56 21.49
C PRO A 90 0.43 -1.91 22.16
N PRO A 91 0.54 -1.21 23.31
CA PRO A 91 -0.61 -0.51 23.88
C PRO A 91 -1.15 0.61 22.98
N LEU A 92 -0.26 1.31 22.28
CA LEU A 92 -0.63 2.42 21.40
C LEU A 92 -1.17 1.89 20.07
N GLU A 93 -0.54 0.87 19.48
CA GLU A 93 -1.05 0.18 18.29
C GLU A 93 -2.49 -0.30 18.50
N LYS A 94 -2.75 -0.98 19.63
CA LYS A 94 -4.09 -1.45 19.99
C LYS A 94 -5.09 -0.30 20.05
N ARG A 95 -4.73 0.82 20.66
CA ARG A 95 -5.59 1.99 20.72
C ARG A 95 -5.99 2.50 19.32
N TYR A 96 -5.03 2.62 18.41
CA TYR A 96 -5.30 3.12 17.05
C TYR A 96 -6.10 2.11 16.20
N LEU A 97 -5.96 0.80 16.46
CA LEU A 97 -6.84 -0.24 15.89
C LEU A 97 -8.26 -0.12 16.45
N ASP A 98 -8.42 -0.03 17.76
CA ASP A 98 -9.73 0.08 18.44
C ASP A 98 -10.47 1.37 18.02
N GLU A 99 -9.73 2.46 17.77
CA GLU A 99 -10.27 3.73 17.27
C GLU A 99 -10.57 3.72 15.75
N GLY A 100 -10.18 2.66 15.03
CA GLY A 100 -10.47 2.50 13.60
C GLY A 100 -9.54 3.27 12.65
N TYR A 101 -8.41 3.77 13.14
CA TYR A 101 -7.39 4.43 12.32
C TYR A 101 -6.48 3.44 11.59
N LEU A 102 -6.34 2.24 12.13
CA LEU A 102 -5.59 1.13 11.53
C LEU A 102 -6.54 0.00 11.16
N VAL A 103 -6.21 -0.74 10.10
CA VAL A 103 -7.06 -1.83 9.59
C VAL A 103 -6.74 -3.15 10.29
N GLU A 104 -5.48 -3.56 10.26
CA GLU A 104 -4.99 -4.77 10.93
C GLU A 104 -3.53 -4.61 11.37
N GLY A 105 -3.08 -5.46 12.29
CA GLY A 105 -1.71 -5.46 12.79
C GLY A 105 -1.08 -6.84 12.72
N PHE A 106 0.16 -6.91 12.24
CA PHE A 106 0.95 -8.15 12.17
C PHE A 106 2.27 -8.00 12.90
N VAL A 107 2.61 -9.01 13.69
CA VAL A 107 3.94 -9.13 14.27
C VAL A 107 4.86 -9.80 13.24
N PHE A 108 5.79 -9.04 12.67
CA PHE A 108 6.79 -9.56 11.72
C PHE A 108 8.22 -9.57 12.29
N ALA A 109 8.44 -8.90 13.43
CA ALA A 109 9.72 -8.86 14.12
C ALA A 109 9.48 -8.88 15.64
N TYR A 110 10.39 -9.51 16.38
CA TYR A 110 10.36 -9.54 17.84
C TYR A 110 11.78 -9.37 18.38
N ASN A 111 11.90 -8.62 19.48
CA ASN A 111 13.15 -8.58 20.24
C ASN A 111 13.12 -9.71 21.28
N TYR A 112 14.24 -10.42 21.40
CA TYR A 112 14.44 -11.44 22.40
C TYR A 112 15.53 -10.97 23.36
N PHE A 113 15.21 -10.94 24.66
CA PHE A 113 16.15 -10.59 25.71
C PHE A 113 16.31 -11.81 26.63
N THR A 114 17.56 -12.26 26.81
CA THR A 114 17.95 -13.36 27.72
C THR A 114 18.26 -12.84 29.11
#